data_AF-A0A381UEA2-F1
#
_entry.id   AF-A0A381UEA2-F1
#
_cell.length_a   1.000
_cell.length_b   1.000
_cell.length_c   1.000
_cell.angle_alpha   90.00
_cell.angle_beta   90.00
_cell.angle_gamma   90.00
#
_symmetry.space_group_name_H-M   'P 1'
#
loop_
_entity.id
_entity.type
_entity.pdbx_description
1 polymer ?
#
loop_
_entity_poly.entity_id
_entity_poly.type
_entity_poly.pdbx_seq_one_letter_code
_entity_poly.pdbx_strand_id
1 'polypeptide(L)' 'MPLNAYRELLSANRRLLGFGFVTALYSSFGQTYFIGIVGPAIQLEFGLSHTLWGMVYMIGTIGSA' A
#
# COMPACT_ATOMS: atom_id res chain seq x y z
N MET A 1 19.25 0.73 30.27
CA MET A 1 18.10 1.47 29.69
C MET A 1 17.92 1.04 28.24
N PRO A 2 16.72 0.61 27.84
CA PRO A 2 16.45 0.09 26.49
C PRO A 2 16.71 1.13 25.38
N LEU A 3 16.66 2.43 25.71
CA LEU A 3 16.92 3.53 24.77
C LEU A 3 18.30 3.46 24.11
N ASN A 4 19.33 2.99 24.82
CA ASN A 4 20.68 2.88 24.27
C ASN A 4 20.74 1.75 23.22
N ALA A 5 20.05 0.65 23.45
CA ALA A 5 19.95 -0.45 22.50
C ALA A 5 19.22 -0.05 21.21
N TYR A 6 18.15 0.75 21.31
CA TYR A 6 17.46 1.29 20.12
C TYR A 6 18.36 2.24 19.31
N ARG A 7 19.13 3.12 19.98
CA ARG A 7 20.08 4.00 19.31
C ARG A 7 21.17 3.23 18.59
N GLU A 8 21.69 2.18 19.22
CA GLU A 8 22.68 1.28 18.63
C GLU A 8 22.10 0.58 17.39
N LEU A 9 20.89 0.00 17.49
CA LEU A 9 20.18 -0.61 16.37
C LEU A 9 20.04 0.35 15.17
N LEU A 10 19.59 1.59 15.44
CA LEU A 10 19.43 2.64 14.43
C LEU A 10 20.76 3.00 13.75
N SER A 11 21.83 3.16 14.53
CA SER A 11 23.15 3.52 13.98
C SER A 11 23.80 2.39 13.18
N ALA A 12 23.70 1.15 13.68
CA ALA A 12 24.30 -0.04 13.08
C ALA A 12 23.58 -0.45 11.79
N ASN A 13 22.25 -0.31 11.75
CA ASN A 13 21.41 -0.79 10.65
C ASN A 13 20.85 0.35 9.77
N ARG A 14 21.41 1.55 9.83
CA ARG A 14 20.89 2.75 9.13
C ARG A 14 20.55 2.53 7.65
N ARG A 15 21.37 1.73 6.94
CA ARG A 15 21.16 1.41 5.51
C ARG A 15 19.95 0.51 5.31
N LEU A 16 19.81 -0.55 6.10
CA LEU A 16 18.70 -1.49 6.02
C LEU A 16 17.39 -0.81 6.45
N LEU A 17 17.42 -0.02 7.52
CA LEU A 17 16.26 0.75 7.99
C LEU A 17 15.83 1.79 6.96
N GLY A 18 16.78 2.52 6.37
CA GLY A 18 16.50 3.47 5.28
C GLY A 18 15.92 2.76 4.05
N PHE A 19 16.50 1.63 3.65
CA PHE A 19 15.96 0.81 2.57
C PHE A 19 14.54 0.33 2.85
N GLY A 20 14.30 -0.23 4.04
CA GLY A 20 12.98 -0.70 4.47
C GLY A 20 11.96 0.44 4.50
N PHE A 21 12.34 1.61 5.00
CA PHE A 21 11.49 2.80 5.02
C PHE A 21 11.12 3.28 3.60
N VAL A 22 12.11 3.41 2.71
CA VAL A 22 11.87 3.81 1.32
C VAL A 22 11.02 2.77 0.60
N THR A 23 11.30 1.49 0.79
CA THR A 23 10.54 0.39 0.18
C THR A 23 9.09 0.37 0.68
N ALA A 24 8.86 0.61 1.98
CA ALA A 24 7.52 0.73 2.54
C ALA A 24 6.75 1.92 1.95
N LEU A 25 7.41 3.07 1.75
CA LEU A 25 6.81 4.22 1.06
C LEU A 25 6.49 3.88 -0.40
N TYR A 26 7.42 3.27 -1.13
CA TYR A 26 7.19 2.85 -2.52
C TYR A 26 6.08 1.80 -2.66
N SER A 27 5.91 0.91 -1.69
CA SER A 27 4.80 -0.06 -1.66
C SER A 27 3.41 0.60 -1.64
N SER A 28 3.33 1.86 -1.20
CA SER A 28 2.08 2.63 -1.25
C SER A 28 1.69 3.01 -2.70
N PHE A 29 2.66 3.10 -3.62
CA PHE A 29 2.43 3.28 -5.05
C PHE A 29 2.11 1.92 -5.69
N GLY A 30 0.84 1.53 -5.65
CA GLY A 30 0.38 0.26 -6.21
C GLY A 30 -1.14 0.18 -6.34
N GLN A 31 -1.68 -1.03 -6.13
CA GLN A 31 -3.11 -1.31 -6.25
C GLN A 31 -3.96 -0.34 -5.40
N THR A 32 -3.59 -0.10 -4.14
CA THR A 32 -4.33 0.80 -3.23
C THR A 32 -4.49 2.23 -3.77
N TYR A 33 -3.42 2.79 -4.32
CA TYR A 33 -3.44 4.15 -4.89
C TYR A 33 -4.29 4.20 -6.17
N PHE A 34 -4.14 3.18 -7.02
CA PHE A 34 -4.90 3.07 -8.26
C PHE A 34 -6.42 2.99 -8.02
N ILE A 35 -6.87 2.16 -7.09
CA ILE A 35 -8.31 2.03 -6.76
C ILE A 35 -8.84 3.31 -6.14
N GLY A 36 -8.05 3.96 -5.28
CA GLY A 36 -8.45 5.20 -4.62
C GLY A 36 -8.69 6.35 -5.58
N ILE A 37 -7.84 6.50 -6.60
CA ILE A 37 -7.95 7.59 -7.58
C ILE A 37 -8.94 7.26 -8.70
N VAL A 38 -8.86 6.06 -9.26
CA VAL A 38 -9.60 5.70 -10.49
C VAL A 38 -10.96 5.08 -10.15
N GLY A 39 -11.09 4.41 -9.01
CA GLY A 39 -12.29 3.68 -8.62
C GLY A 39 -13.56 4.53 -8.56
N PRO A 40 -13.56 5.77 -8.03
CA PRO A 40 -14.75 6.63 -8.05
C PRO A 40 -15.19 7.01 -9.46
N ALA A 41 -14.26 7.29 -10.37
CA ALA A 41 -14.58 7.63 -11.76
C ALA A 41 -15.24 6.45 -12.49
N ILE A 42 -14.70 5.23 -12.35
CA ILE A 42 -15.28 4.01 -12.92
C ILE A 42 -16.68 3.75 -12.34
N GLN A 43 -16.85 3.89 -11.01
CA GLN A 43 -18.15 3.71 -10.37
C GLN A 43 -19.21 4.66 -10.93
N LEU A 44 -18.84 5.94 -11.14
CA LEU A 44 -19.75 6.94 -11.71
C LEU A 44 -20.08 6.63 -13.18
N GLU A 45 -19.08 6.29 -13.98
CA GLU A 45 -19.25 6.08 -15.42
C GLU A 45 -20.10 4.85 -15.74
N PHE A 46 -19.95 3.77 -14.97
CA PHE A 46 -20.71 2.54 -15.15
C PHE A 46 -21.92 2.43 -14.20
N GLY A 47 -22.19 3.45 -13.38
CA GLY A 47 -23.29 3.44 -12.41
C GLY A 47 -23.19 2.31 -11.36
N LEU A 48 -21.96 1.91 -11.00
CA LEU A 48 -21.73 0.79 -10.10
C LEU A 48 -21.97 1.21 -8.65
N SER A 49 -22.62 0.32 -7.88
CA SER A 49 -22.64 0.46 -6.43
C SER A 49 -21.26 0.17 -5.84
N HIS A 50 -20.99 0.74 -4.65
CA HIS A 50 -19.74 0.47 -3.92
C HIS A 50 -19.50 -1.03 -3.70
N THR A 51 -20.56 -1.80 -3.42
CA THR A 51 -20.49 -3.25 -3.25
C THR A 51 -20.06 -3.96 -4.53
N LEU A 52 -20.65 -3.59 -5.68
CA LEU A 52 -20.33 -4.21 -6.96
C LEU A 52 -18.90 -3.90 -7.41
N TRP A 53 -18.48 -2.64 -7.25
CA TRP A 53 -17.09 -2.25 -7.49
C TRP A 53 -16.11 -3.03 -6.61
N GLY A 54 -16.43 -3.18 -5.31
CA GLY A 54 -15.63 -3.99 -4.38
C GLY A 54 -15.49 -5.45 -4.82
N MET A 55 -16.56 -6.07 -5.33
CA MET A 55 -16.52 -7.44 -5.84
C MET A 55 -15.65 -7.59 -7.09
N VAL A 56 -15.78 -6.67 -8.05
CA VAL A 56 -14.94 -6.64 -9.26
C VAL A 56 -13.47 -6.49 -8.88
N TYR A 57 -13.17 -5.56 -7.97
CA TYR A 57 -11.82 -5.35 -7.48
C TYR A 57 -11.25 -6.59 -6.76
N MET A 58 -12.04 -7.24 -5.90
CA MET A 58 -11.64 -8.47 -5.21
C MET A 58 -11.29 -9.58 -6.21
N ILE A 59 -12.14 -9.82 -7.21
CA ILE A 59 -11.89 -10.83 -8.24
C ILE A 59 -10.61 -10.50 -9.02
N GLY A 60 -10.43 -9.24 -9.40
CA GLY A 60 -9.20 -8.79 -10.08
C GLY A 60 -7.95 -9.00 -9.22
N THR A 61 -8.04 -8.74 -7.92
CA THR A 61 -6.94 -8.94 -6.97
C THR A 61 -6.56 -10.41 -6.88
N ILE A 62 -7.53 -11.31 -6.67
CA ILE A 62 -7.31 -12.76 -6.58
C ILE A 62 -6.76 -13.33 -7.89
N GLY A 63 -7.26 -12.87 -9.03
CA GLY A 63 -6.78 -13.31 -10.35
C GLY A 63 -5.39 -12.79 -10.73
N SER A 64 -4.91 -11.74 -10.06
CA SER A 64 -3.58 -11.14 -10.31
C SER A 64 -2.47 -11.68 -9.41
N ALA A 65 -2.84 -12.34 -8.31
CA ALA A 65 -1.93 -12.95 -7.34
C ALA A 65 -1.36 -14.27 -7.88
#